data_AF-A0A7N9CT50-F1
#
_entry.id   AF-A0A7N9CT50-F1
#
_cell.length_a   1.000
_cell.length_b   1.000
_cell.length_c   1.000
_cell.angle_alpha   90.00
_cell.angle_beta   90.00
_cell.angle_gamma   90.00
#
_symmetry.space_group_name_H-M   'P 1'
#
loop_
_entity.id
_entity.type
_entity.pdbx_description
1 polymer ?
#
loop_
_entity_poly.entity_id
_entity_poly.type
_entity_poly.pdbx_seq_one_letter_code
_entity_poly.pdbx_strand_id
1 'polypeptide(L)'
;MVLHCYVGSRQPAARVRPRSSASSSAKSGQLALRPRARSSASRFCKVPRASHSAMKSGIRVALVTGGNKGIGLAIVRDLCRLFSGEVVLTARDVARGQAAVQQLQAEGLSPRFHQLDIDDLQSIRTLRDFLLKEYGGLDVLVNNAGIAFKVADPTPFHIQAEVTMKTNFFGTRDVCTELLPLIKPQGRVVNISSMMSLRALKSCSPELQQKFRSETITEEELVGLMNKFVEDTKKGVHQKEGWPSSAYGVTKIGVTVLSRIHARKLSEQRKGDKILLNACCPGWVRTDMAGPSATKSPEEGAETPVYLALLPLDAEGPHGQFVMEKRVEQW
;
A
#
# COMPACT_ATOMS: atom_id res chain seq x y z
N MET A 1 31.03 9.24 23.96
CA MET A 1 31.97 8.43 23.17
C MET A 1 31.25 8.05 21.88
N VAL A 2 31.36 8.92 20.88
CA VAL A 2 30.56 8.90 19.63
C VAL A 2 31.55 8.72 18.49
N LEU A 3 31.37 7.66 17.69
CA LEU A 3 32.15 7.41 16.48
C LEU A 3 31.37 7.95 15.28
N HIS A 4 31.91 8.99 14.64
CA HIS A 4 31.43 9.55 13.37
C HIS A 4 32.09 8.79 12.21
N CYS A 5 31.30 8.29 11.25
CA CYS A 5 31.82 7.75 9.99
C CYS A 5 31.58 8.71 8.82
N TYR A 6 32.72 9.14 8.28
CA TYR A 6 33.09 9.73 6.98
C TYR A 6 32.07 9.90 5.84
N VAL A 7 32.11 11.10 5.26
CA VAL A 7 31.59 11.48 3.93
C VAL A 7 32.80 11.61 2.97
N GLY A 8 32.75 10.92 1.83
CA GLY A 8 33.79 10.93 0.80
C GLY A 8 33.71 12.15 -0.14
N SER A 9 34.86 12.80 -0.36
CA SER A 9 35.04 13.95 -1.24
C SER A 9 35.42 13.54 -2.68
N ARG A 10 34.83 14.22 -3.67
CA ARG A 10 35.10 14.07 -5.11
C ARG A 10 36.27 14.96 -5.55
N GLN A 11 37.15 14.43 -6.39
CA GLN A 11 38.22 15.18 -7.10
C GLN A 11 37.67 15.90 -8.36
N PRO A 12 38.31 17.00 -8.82
CA PRO A 12 37.90 17.72 -10.03
C PRO A 12 38.67 17.28 -11.28
N ALA A 13 37.98 17.32 -12.43
CA ALA A 13 38.48 16.96 -13.77
C ALA A 13 39.29 18.10 -14.44
N ALA A 14 40.27 17.70 -15.24
CA ALA A 14 41.21 18.57 -15.94
C ALA A 14 40.67 19.20 -17.24
N ARG A 15 41.20 20.39 -17.54
CA ARG A 15 40.94 21.24 -18.71
C ARG A 15 41.43 20.64 -20.03
N VAL A 16 40.63 20.79 -21.09
CA VAL A 16 41.02 20.57 -22.50
C VAL A 16 41.29 21.92 -23.18
N ARG A 17 42.37 22.02 -23.96
CA ARG A 17 42.67 23.13 -24.90
C ARG A 17 42.51 22.65 -26.35
N PRO A 18 42.09 23.50 -27.31
CA PRO A 18 42.00 23.13 -28.73
C PRO A 18 43.11 23.75 -29.58
N ARG A 19 43.40 23.12 -30.73
CA ARG A 19 44.08 23.62 -31.96
C ARG A 19 44.25 22.39 -32.88
N SER A 20 44.24 22.41 -34.21
CA SER A 20 43.88 23.35 -35.27
C SER A 20 43.96 22.56 -36.60
N SER A 21 43.28 23.08 -37.61
CA SER A 21 43.10 22.66 -39.02
C SER A 21 44.34 22.35 -39.86
N ALA A 22 44.18 21.52 -40.91
CA ALA A 22 44.61 21.69 -42.34
C ALA A 22 44.58 20.32 -43.07
N SER A 23 43.62 20.05 -43.97
CA SER A 23 43.66 20.21 -45.44
C SER A 23 44.66 19.31 -46.21
N SER A 24 44.18 18.44 -47.12
CA SER A 24 44.28 18.67 -48.58
C SER A 24 44.12 17.41 -49.46
N SER A 25 43.47 17.66 -50.59
CA SER A 25 43.67 17.08 -51.93
C SER A 25 43.16 15.67 -52.31
N ALA A 26 42.29 15.74 -53.32
CA ALA A 26 41.74 14.72 -54.20
C ALA A 26 42.79 13.98 -55.06
N LYS A 27 42.40 12.82 -55.59
CA LYS A 27 42.53 12.51 -57.03
C LYS A 27 41.68 11.31 -57.47
N SER A 28 41.21 11.45 -58.70
CA SER A 28 40.31 10.64 -59.53
C SER A 28 40.91 9.35 -60.09
N GLY A 29 40.07 8.38 -60.44
CA GLY A 29 40.45 7.25 -61.31
C GLY A 29 39.24 6.37 -61.70
N GLN A 30 38.95 6.30 -63.00
CA GLN A 30 37.82 5.60 -63.63
C GLN A 30 38.15 4.13 -64.01
N LEU A 31 37.07 3.36 -64.16
CA LEU A 31 36.82 2.19 -65.05
C LEU A 31 37.51 0.84 -64.77
N ALA A 32 36.69 -0.19 -64.51
CA ALA A 32 36.69 -1.46 -65.27
C ALA A 32 35.43 -2.31 -64.96
N LEU A 33 34.87 -2.91 -66.02
CA LEU A 33 33.67 -3.75 -66.04
C LEU A 33 33.93 -5.20 -65.62
N ARG A 34 32.94 -5.84 -64.97
CA ARG A 34 32.31 -7.17 -65.26
C ARG A 34 31.83 -7.94 -64.00
N PRO A 35 30.84 -8.84 -64.14
CA PRO A 35 29.67 -8.92 -63.25
C PRO A 35 29.75 -10.06 -62.24
N ARG A 36 28.95 -9.97 -61.16
CA ARG A 36 28.42 -11.17 -60.48
C ARG A 36 27.14 -10.84 -59.70
N ALA A 37 26.14 -11.66 -59.95
CA ALA A 37 24.83 -11.67 -59.34
C ALA A 37 24.89 -11.80 -57.80
N ARG A 38 23.90 -11.21 -57.11
CA ARG A 38 22.99 -11.92 -56.17
C ARG A 38 21.99 -10.96 -55.52
N SER A 39 20.82 -11.53 -55.28
CA SER A 39 19.60 -10.97 -54.67
C SER A 39 19.82 -10.11 -53.42
N SER A 40 19.19 -8.93 -53.38
CA SER A 40 18.93 -8.20 -52.14
C SER A 40 17.47 -8.42 -51.70
N ALA A 41 17.25 -9.44 -50.87
CA ALA A 41 16.06 -9.50 -50.03
C ALA A 41 16.26 -8.51 -48.87
N SER A 42 15.36 -7.53 -48.76
CA SER A 42 15.31 -6.56 -47.68
C SER A 42 15.20 -7.26 -46.31
N ARG A 43 16.18 -7.05 -45.43
CA ARG A 43 16.08 -7.43 -44.02
C ARG A 43 15.10 -6.50 -43.32
N PHE A 44 13.84 -6.94 -43.21
CA PHE A 44 12.95 -6.39 -42.20
C PHE A 44 13.45 -6.82 -40.82
N CYS A 45 13.94 -5.84 -40.06
CA CYS A 45 14.20 -5.99 -38.64
C CYS A 45 12.86 -6.25 -37.95
N LYS A 46 12.59 -7.51 -37.55
CA LYS A 46 11.42 -7.85 -36.75
C LYS A 46 11.62 -7.24 -35.36
N VAL A 47 10.88 -6.16 -35.08
CA VAL A 47 10.63 -5.67 -33.73
C VAL A 47 9.96 -6.82 -32.94
N PRO A 48 10.41 -7.17 -31.71
CA PRO A 48 9.74 -8.19 -30.93
C PRO A 48 8.32 -7.73 -30.64
N ARG A 49 7.31 -8.52 -31.05
CA ARG A 49 5.92 -8.29 -30.62
C ARG A 49 5.88 -8.40 -29.10
N ALA A 50 5.40 -7.34 -28.43
CA ALA A 50 5.01 -7.41 -27.04
C ALA A 50 4.02 -8.59 -26.89
N SER A 51 4.40 -9.58 -26.06
CA SER A 51 3.52 -10.68 -25.72
C SER A 51 2.27 -10.09 -25.09
N HIS A 52 1.14 -10.21 -25.78
CA HIS A 52 -0.16 -9.92 -25.20
C HIS A 52 -0.40 -11.00 -24.15
N SER A 53 -0.11 -10.69 -22.88
CA SER A 53 -0.54 -11.48 -21.73
C SER A 53 -2.06 -11.61 -21.82
N ALA A 54 -2.56 -12.82 -22.10
CA ALA A 54 -3.99 -13.08 -22.06
C ALA A 54 -4.48 -12.88 -20.62
N MET A 55 -5.64 -12.24 -20.43
CA MET A 55 -6.26 -12.10 -19.11
C MET A 55 -6.30 -13.47 -18.42
N LYS A 56 -5.89 -13.53 -17.15
CA LYS A 56 -5.93 -14.75 -16.33
C LYS A 56 -7.35 -15.00 -15.82
N SER A 57 -8.30 -15.19 -16.74
CA SER A 57 -9.71 -15.44 -16.41
C SER A 57 -9.84 -16.66 -15.50
N GLY A 58 -10.46 -16.49 -14.33
CA GLY A 58 -10.73 -17.56 -13.36
C GLY A 58 -9.73 -17.70 -12.21
N ILE A 59 -8.57 -17.01 -12.24
CA ILE A 59 -7.63 -16.99 -11.12
C ILE A 59 -8.04 -15.91 -10.13
N ARG A 60 -8.23 -16.28 -8.86
CA ARG A 60 -8.47 -15.33 -7.77
C ARG A 60 -7.17 -14.63 -7.38
N VAL A 61 -7.25 -13.38 -6.93
CA VAL A 61 -6.08 -12.60 -6.54
C VAL A 61 -6.26 -11.89 -5.20
N ALA A 62 -5.27 -12.03 -4.33
CA ALA A 62 -5.16 -11.32 -3.06
C ALA A 62 -4.02 -10.31 -3.11
N LEU A 63 -4.19 -9.14 -2.48
CA LEU A 63 -3.20 -8.08 -2.45
C LEU A 63 -3.00 -7.53 -1.04
N VAL A 64 -1.74 -7.30 -0.67
CA VAL A 64 -1.37 -6.70 0.62
C VAL A 64 -0.56 -5.43 0.40
N THR A 65 -1.01 -4.32 0.98
CA THR A 65 -0.26 -3.04 0.98
C THR A 65 0.83 -3.05 2.06
N GLY A 66 2.02 -2.52 1.75
CA GLY A 66 3.13 -2.51 2.70
C GLY A 66 3.61 -3.91 3.10
N GLY A 67 3.67 -4.83 2.13
CA GLY A 67 3.96 -6.25 2.32
C GLY A 67 5.44 -6.61 2.43
N ASN A 68 6.37 -5.66 2.35
CA ASN A 68 7.81 -5.98 2.32
C ASN A 68 8.45 -6.26 3.69
N LYS A 69 7.73 -6.07 4.82
CA LYS A 69 8.23 -6.34 6.17
C LYS A 69 7.10 -6.38 7.20
N GLY A 70 7.44 -6.76 8.44
CA GLY A 70 6.54 -6.71 9.59
C GLY A 70 5.28 -7.55 9.39
N ILE A 71 4.15 -7.06 9.89
CA ILE A 71 2.85 -7.74 9.79
C ILE A 71 2.47 -7.99 8.32
N GLY A 72 2.68 -7.02 7.43
CA GLY A 72 2.34 -7.17 6.01
C GLY A 72 3.05 -8.34 5.34
N LEU A 73 4.32 -8.57 5.65
CA LEU A 73 5.08 -9.71 5.12
C LEU A 73 4.55 -11.04 5.65
N ALA A 74 4.21 -11.10 6.94
CA ALA A 74 3.61 -12.29 7.55
C ALA A 74 2.22 -12.60 6.95
N ILE A 75 1.41 -11.57 6.68
CA ILE A 75 0.12 -11.74 5.97
C ILE A 75 0.35 -12.29 4.56
N VAL A 76 1.30 -11.76 3.80
CA VAL A 76 1.62 -12.30 2.46
C VAL A 76 2.02 -13.77 2.56
N ARG A 77 2.89 -14.12 3.50
CA ARG A 77 3.34 -15.50 3.73
C ARG A 77 2.16 -16.45 3.97
N ASP A 78 1.26 -16.08 4.85
CA ASP A 78 0.11 -16.93 5.20
C ASP A 78 -0.91 -17.01 4.06
N LEU A 79 -1.16 -15.91 3.35
CA LEU A 79 -1.99 -15.93 2.14
C LEU A 79 -1.37 -16.82 1.06
N CYS A 80 -0.04 -16.81 0.86
CA CYS A 80 0.60 -17.72 -0.09
C CYS A 80 0.41 -19.20 0.26
N ARG A 81 0.16 -19.53 1.53
CA ARG A 81 -0.10 -20.91 1.99
C ARG A 81 -1.57 -21.29 1.92
N LEU A 82 -2.47 -20.33 2.18
CA LEU A 82 -3.87 -20.60 2.50
C LEU A 82 -4.86 -20.10 1.44
N PHE A 83 -4.51 -19.06 0.67
CA PHE A 83 -5.39 -18.49 -0.33
C PHE A 83 -5.34 -19.29 -1.63
N SER A 84 -6.50 -19.76 -2.10
CA SER A 84 -6.64 -20.45 -3.38
C SER A 84 -6.60 -19.46 -4.55
N GLY A 85 -5.41 -18.95 -4.88
CA GLY A 85 -5.18 -18.00 -5.95
C GLY A 85 -3.77 -17.40 -5.92
N GLU A 86 -3.58 -16.31 -6.65
CA GLU A 86 -2.31 -15.56 -6.63
C GLU A 86 -2.28 -14.52 -5.50
N VAL A 87 -1.12 -14.31 -4.91
CA VAL A 87 -0.90 -13.28 -3.89
C VAL A 87 0.08 -12.24 -4.42
N VAL A 88 -0.33 -10.97 -4.39
CA VAL A 88 0.47 -9.81 -4.79
C VAL A 88 1.00 -9.11 -3.55
N LEU A 89 2.31 -9.26 -3.33
CA LEU A 89 3.06 -8.42 -2.39
C LEU A 89 3.27 -7.07 -3.03
N THR A 90 2.90 -5.99 -2.31
CA THR A 90 3.24 -4.63 -2.75
C THR A 90 4.12 -3.90 -1.76
N ALA A 91 4.95 -3.01 -2.30
CA ALA A 91 5.84 -2.17 -1.51
C ALA A 91 6.11 -0.85 -2.24
N ARG A 92 6.29 0.23 -1.50
CA ARG A 92 6.63 1.54 -2.09
C ARG A 92 8.04 1.55 -2.69
N ASP A 93 8.96 0.85 -2.03
CA ASP A 93 10.35 0.70 -2.46
C ASP A 93 10.51 -0.63 -3.22
N VAL A 94 10.87 -0.54 -4.50
CA VAL A 94 10.97 -1.69 -5.40
C VAL A 94 12.04 -2.68 -4.93
N ALA A 95 13.20 -2.19 -4.50
CA ALA A 95 14.31 -3.05 -4.09
C ALA A 95 13.95 -3.86 -2.84
N ARG A 96 13.34 -3.22 -1.84
CA ARG A 96 12.85 -3.89 -0.62
C ARG A 96 11.71 -4.86 -0.92
N GLY A 97 10.81 -4.50 -1.84
CA GLY A 97 9.73 -5.38 -2.28
C GLY A 97 10.25 -6.64 -2.96
N GLN A 98 11.20 -6.50 -3.89
CA GLN A 98 11.83 -7.63 -4.56
C GLN A 98 12.64 -8.52 -3.60
N ALA A 99 13.37 -7.92 -2.64
CA ALA A 99 14.09 -8.67 -1.61
C ALA A 99 13.12 -9.48 -0.73
N ALA A 100 11.96 -8.92 -0.38
CA ALA A 100 10.93 -9.64 0.38
C ALA A 100 10.33 -10.80 -0.44
N VAL A 101 10.14 -10.64 -1.75
CA VAL A 101 9.72 -11.74 -2.62
C VAL A 101 10.78 -12.85 -2.66
N GLN A 102 12.06 -12.51 -2.80
CA GLN A 102 13.16 -13.48 -2.78
C GLN A 102 13.23 -14.24 -1.44
N GLN A 103 13.01 -13.54 -0.33
CA GLN A 103 12.92 -14.17 0.99
C GLN A 103 11.80 -15.21 1.02
N LEU A 104 10.60 -14.88 0.55
CA LEU A 104 9.47 -15.82 0.52
C LEU A 104 9.69 -16.96 -0.48
N GLN A 105 10.40 -16.72 -1.58
CA GLN A 105 10.82 -17.76 -2.52
C GLN A 105 11.77 -18.77 -1.89
N ALA A 106 12.70 -18.32 -1.04
CA ALA A 106 13.56 -19.21 -0.26
C ALA A 106 12.77 -20.05 0.75
N GLU A 107 11.57 -19.61 1.14
CA GLU A 107 10.62 -20.39 1.96
C GLU A 107 9.72 -21.32 1.12
N GLY A 108 9.92 -21.41 -0.19
CA GLY A 108 9.11 -22.23 -1.11
C GLY A 108 7.79 -21.59 -1.54
N LEU A 109 7.60 -20.29 -1.28
CA LEU A 109 6.39 -19.53 -1.65
C LEU A 109 6.62 -18.73 -2.94
N SER A 110 5.54 -18.30 -3.61
CA SER A 110 5.65 -17.62 -4.90
C SER A 110 4.71 -16.40 -5.02
N PRO A 111 4.85 -15.38 -4.16
CA PRO A 111 4.11 -14.13 -4.34
C PRO A 111 4.55 -13.41 -5.61
N ARG A 112 3.60 -12.75 -6.29
CA ARG A 112 3.92 -11.74 -7.30
C ARG A 112 4.29 -10.43 -6.62
N PHE A 113 5.09 -9.62 -7.30
CA PHE A 113 5.41 -8.25 -6.86
C PHE A 113 4.72 -7.22 -7.75
N HIS A 114 4.20 -6.16 -7.15
CA HIS A 114 3.88 -4.90 -7.82
C HIS A 114 4.23 -3.72 -6.92
N GLN A 115 4.78 -2.63 -7.47
CA GLN A 115 5.08 -1.43 -6.68
C GLN A 115 3.76 -0.76 -6.24
N LEU A 116 3.73 -0.26 -5.00
CA LEU A 116 2.63 0.57 -4.49
C LEU A 116 3.13 1.51 -3.39
N ASP A 117 3.06 2.81 -3.64
CA ASP A 117 3.07 3.82 -2.58
C ASP A 117 1.65 4.37 -2.43
N ILE A 118 1.06 4.23 -1.24
CA ILE A 118 -0.31 4.69 -0.98
C ILE A 118 -0.40 6.21 -0.87
N ASP A 119 0.73 6.91 -0.75
CA ASP A 119 0.79 8.38 -0.76
C ASP A 119 0.96 8.96 -2.17
N ASP A 120 0.99 8.11 -3.21
CA ASP A 120 1.09 8.50 -4.62
C ASP A 120 -0.11 7.94 -5.42
N LEU A 121 -1.03 8.82 -5.79
CA LEU A 121 -2.23 8.46 -6.54
C LEU A 121 -1.92 7.82 -7.91
N GLN A 122 -0.81 8.19 -8.55
CA GLN A 122 -0.43 7.57 -9.83
C GLN A 122 0.09 6.15 -9.62
N SER A 123 0.80 5.89 -8.51
CA SER A 123 1.18 4.54 -8.10
C SER A 123 -0.05 3.66 -7.86
N ILE A 124 -1.05 4.17 -7.13
CA ILE A 124 -2.34 3.47 -6.90
C ILE A 124 -3.06 3.15 -8.22
N ARG A 125 -3.18 4.13 -9.12
CA ARG A 125 -3.84 3.95 -10.42
C ARG A 125 -3.10 2.97 -11.32
N THR A 126 -1.78 2.98 -11.29
CA THR A 126 -0.96 2.00 -12.03
C THR A 126 -1.23 0.58 -11.54
N LEU A 127 -1.34 0.38 -10.22
CA LEU A 127 -1.73 -0.90 -9.64
C LEU A 127 -3.17 -1.29 -10.02
N ARG A 128 -4.12 -0.36 -9.97
CA ARG A 128 -5.51 -0.58 -10.39
C ARG A 128 -5.58 -1.10 -11.83
N ASP A 129 -4.88 -0.44 -12.73
CA ASP A 129 -4.88 -0.80 -14.16
C ASP A 129 -4.21 -2.16 -14.40
N PHE A 130 -3.15 -2.48 -13.64
CA PHE A 130 -2.55 -3.81 -13.61
C PHE A 130 -3.56 -4.88 -13.17
N LEU A 131 -4.29 -4.66 -12.08
CA LEU A 131 -5.27 -5.63 -11.55
C LEU A 131 -6.42 -5.87 -12.53
N LEU A 132 -6.94 -4.80 -13.15
CA LEU A 132 -7.97 -4.89 -14.18
C LEU A 132 -7.45 -5.67 -15.40
N LYS A 133 -6.26 -5.33 -15.89
CA LYS A 133 -5.67 -5.97 -17.07
C LYS A 133 -5.35 -7.44 -16.86
N GLU A 134 -4.82 -7.83 -15.70
CA GLU A 134 -4.33 -9.18 -15.49
C GLU A 134 -5.42 -10.12 -14.95
N TYR A 135 -6.30 -9.61 -14.09
CA TYR A 135 -7.26 -10.43 -13.33
C TYR A 135 -8.73 -10.02 -13.52
N GLY A 136 -9.00 -8.90 -14.19
CA GLY A 136 -10.37 -8.35 -14.32
C GLY A 136 -10.98 -7.87 -13.00
N GLY A 137 -10.18 -7.65 -11.95
CA GLY A 137 -10.64 -7.24 -10.63
C GLY A 137 -9.75 -7.76 -9.50
N LEU A 138 -10.26 -7.74 -8.26
CA LEU A 138 -9.55 -8.11 -7.05
C LEU A 138 -10.44 -8.95 -6.12
N ASP A 139 -9.93 -10.01 -5.51
CA ASP A 139 -10.71 -10.86 -4.60
C ASP A 139 -10.47 -10.52 -3.13
N VAL A 140 -9.22 -10.23 -2.76
CA VAL A 140 -8.86 -9.88 -1.39
C VAL A 140 -7.98 -8.64 -1.37
N LEU A 141 -8.36 -7.63 -0.59
CA LEU A 141 -7.56 -6.43 -0.34
C LEU A 141 -7.22 -6.34 1.15
N VAL A 142 -5.93 -6.26 1.48
CA VAL A 142 -5.46 -5.97 2.84
C VAL A 142 -4.72 -4.64 2.86
N ASN A 143 -5.39 -3.61 3.36
CA ASN A 143 -4.80 -2.30 3.63
C ASN A 143 -4.00 -2.34 4.94
N ASN A 144 -2.75 -2.78 4.84
CA ASN A 144 -1.83 -2.94 5.97
C ASN A 144 -0.84 -1.77 6.13
N ALA A 145 -0.48 -1.11 5.03
CA ALA A 145 0.48 -0.01 5.06
C ALA A 145 0.09 1.08 6.07
N GLY A 146 1.08 1.52 6.86
CA GLY A 146 0.88 2.57 7.86
C GLY A 146 2.18 2.92 8.56
N ILE A 147 2.18 4.10 9.17
CA ILE A 147 3.32 4.67 9.89
C ILE A 147 2.90 5.18 11.27
N ALA A 148 3.89 5.28 12.15
CA ALA A 148 3.76 5.93 13.44
C ALA A 148 5.11 6.56 13.80
N PHE A 149 5.09 7.72 14.43
CA PHE A 149 6.26 8.25 15.12
C PHE A 149 6.55 7.42 16.37
N LYS A 150 7.81 7.41 16.79
CA LYS A 150 8.21 6.70 18.02
C LYS A 150 7.64 7.40 19.25
N VAL A 151 7.51 6.65 20.34
CA VAL A 151 7.24 7.27 21.65
C VAL A 151 8.37 8.25 21.96
N ALA A 152 8.02 9.46 22.40
CA ALA A 152 8.96 10.55 22.66
C ALA A 152 9.79 11.03 21.44
N ASP A 153 9.29 10.83 20.21
CA ASP A 153 9.87 11.46 19.02
C ASP A 153 9.81 13.00 19.13
N PRO A 154 10.93 13.72 18.88
CA PRO A 154 11.00 15.18 19.08
C PRO A 154 10.30 15.99 17.98
N THR A 155 9.81 15.35 16.91
CA THR A 155 9.08 16.03 15.83
C THR A 155 7.88 16.79 16.40
N PRO A 156 7.64 18.06 16.01
CA PRO A 156 6.48 18.81 16.50
C PRO A 156 5.15 18.08 16.27
N PHE A 157 4.26 18.10 17.25
CA PHE A 157 3.03 17.29 17.23
C PHE A 157 2.15 17.52 15.98
N HIS A 158 2.07 18.75 15.49
CA HIS A 158 1.30 19.07 14.28
C HIS A 158 1.90 18.43 13.01
N ILE A 159 3.23 18.34 12.92
CA ILE A 159 3.91 17.62 11.83
C ILE A 159 3.66 16.12 11.97
N GLN A 160 3.68 15.58 13.20
CA GLN A 160 3.33 14.18 13.42
C GLN A 160 1.89 13.88 12.97
N ALA A 161 0.94 14.76 13.31
CA ALA A 161 -0.45 14.66 12.90
C ALA A 161 -0.61 14.68 11.39
N GLU A 162 -0.03 15.66 10.71
CA GLU A 162 -0.11 15.80 9.24
C GLU A 162 0.50 14.59 8.51
N VAL A 163 1.72 14.21 8.88
CA VAL A 163 2.43 13.10 8.22
C VAL A 163 1.73 11.77 8.47
N THR A 164 1.32 11.47 9.70
CA THR A 164 0.60 10.21 9.98
C THR A 164 -0.77 10.18 9.33
N MET A 165 -1.50 11.31 9.30
CA MET A 165 -2.83 11.38 8.69
C MET A 165 -2.76 11.16 7.18
N LYS A 166 -1.76 11.75 6.52
CA LYS A 166 -1.51 11.58 5.08
C LYS A 166 -1.45 10.10 4.71
N THR A 167 -0.56 9.33 5.34
CA THR A 167 -0.40 7.92 5.00
C THR A 167 -1.52 7.05 5.53
N ASN A 168 -1.81 7.12 6.84
CA ASN A 168 -2.68 6.13 7.47
C ASN A 168 -4.14 6.29 7.06
N PHE A 169 -4.62 7.52 6.89
CA PHE A 169 -6.01 7.79 6.54
C PHE A 169 -6.16 8.09 5.05
N PHE A 170 -5.52 9.15 4.54
CA PHE A 170 -5.74 9.58 3.15
C PHE A 170 -5.19 8.56 2.15
N GLY A 171 -3.99 8.03 2.35
CA GLY A 171 -3.45 6.99 1.48
C GLY A 171 -4.31 5.71 1.49
N THR A 172 -4.75 5.26 2.66
CA THR A 172 -5.69 4.12 2.77
C THR A 172 -7.01 4.42 2.05
N ARG A 173 -7.55 5.63 2.23
CA ARG A 173 -8.78 6.07 1.57
C ARG A 173 -8.63 6.05 0.06
N ASP A 174 -7.56 6.61 -0.49
CA ASP A 174 -7.33 6.69 -1.92
C ASP A 174 -7.16 5.29 -2.54
N VAL A 175 -6.50 4.36 -1.83
CA VAL A 175 -6.48 2.94 -2.23
C VAL A 175 -7.89 2.35 -2.26
N CYS A 176 -8.71 2.60 -1.23
CA CYS A 176 -10.11 2.15 -1.24
C CYS A 176 -10.91 2.77 -2.40
N THR A 177 -10.76 4.07 -2.66
CA THR A 177 -11.46 4.76 -3.74
C THR A 177 -11.16 4.12 -5.10
N GLU A 178 -9.89 3.79 -5.36
CA GLU A 178 -9.47 3.24 -6.66
C GLU A 178 -9.68 1.71 -6.75
N LEU A 179 -9.62 0.96 -5.64
CA LEU A 179 -9.65 -0.51 -5.67
C LEU A 179 -10.95 -1.16 -5.18
N LEU A 180 -11.79 -0.50 -4.37
CA LEU A 180 -13.10 -1.07 -3.98
C LEU A 180 -14.02 -1.36 -5.18
N PRO A 181 -14.05 -0.52 -6.25
CA PRO A 181 -14.83 -0.84 -7.44
C PRO A 181 -14.38 -2.14 -8.14
N LEU A 182 -13.12 -2.56 -7.96
CA LEU A 182 -12.56 -3.78 -8.54
C LEU A 182 -12.88 -5.04 -7.74
N ILE A 183 -13.37 -4.91 -6.49
CA ILE A 183 -13.62 -6.06 -5.63
C ILE A 183 -14.70 -6.96 -6.26
N LYS A 184 -14.37 -8.22 -6.49
CA LYS A 184 -15.29 -9.21 -7.08
C LYS A 184 -16.33 -9.67 -6.06
N PRO A 185 -17.45 -10.28 -6.50
CA PRO A 185 -18.33 -11.01 -5.60
C PRO A 185 -17.55 -12.01 -4.74
N GLN A 186 -17.98 -12.18 -3.49
CA GLN A 186 -17.31 -12.96 -2.44
C GLN A 186 -15.93 -12.39 -2.07
N GLY A 187 -15.64 -11.13 -2.40
CA GLY A 187 -14.40 -10.49 -2.04
C GLY A 187 -14.31 -10.14 -0.55
N ARG A 188 -13.09 -10.07 -0.01
CA ARG A 188 -12.82 -9.67 1.37
C ARG A 188 -11.91 -8.44 1.39
N VAL A 189 -12.25 -7.45 2.21
CA VAL A 189 -11.44 -6.25 2.41
C VAL A 189 -11.11 -6.12 3.90
N VAL A 190 -9.83 -5.96 4.19
CA VAL A 190 -9.31 -5.88 5.56
C VAL A 190 -8.51 -4.61 5.72
N ASN A 191 -8.97 -3.72 6.60
CA ASN A 191 -8.27 -2.49 6.93
C ASN A 191 -7.56 -2.66 8.29
N ILE A 192 -6.23 -2.61 8.28
CA ILE A 192 -5.44 -2.72 9.51
C ILE A 192 -5.51 -1.38 10.26
N SER A 193 -6.39 -1.37 11.26
CA SER A 193 -6.52 -0.28 12.22
C SER A 193 -5.60 -0.55 13.43
N SER A 194 -6.04 -0.24 14.65
CA SER A 194 -5.30 -0.50 15.88
C SER A 194 -6.22 -0.38 17.08
N MET A 195 -5.96 -1.10 18.17
CA MET A 195 -6.60 -0.86 19.47
C MET A 195 -6.39 0.59 19.97
N MET A 196 -5.41 1.32 19.42
CA MET A 196 -5.23 2.75 19.67
C MET A 196 -6.40 3.60 19.18
N SER A 197 -7.18 3.15 18.18
CA SER A 197 -8.38 3.86 17.75
C SER A 197 -9.45 3.88 18.84
N LEU A 198 -9.68 2.74 19.52
CA LEU A 198 -10.58 2.66 20.68
C LEU A 198 -10.09 3.53 21.84
N ARG A 199 -8.79 3.51 22.15
CA ARG A 199 -8.22 4.35 23.21
C ARG A 199 -8.38 5.84 22.88
N ALA A 200 -8.05 6.23 21.66
CA ALA A 200 -8.19 7.61 21.21
C ALA A 200 -9.66 8.05 21.21
N LEU A 201 -10.58 7.19 20.75
CA LEU A 201 -12.01 7.48 20.75
C LEU A 201 -12.53 7.75 22.17
N LYS A 202 -12.14 6.93 23.15
CA LYS A 202 -12.51 7.14 24.57
C LYS A 202 -11.95 8.46 25.15
N SER A 203 -10.88 8.98 24.56
CA SER A 203 -10.27 10.26 24.95
C SER A 203 -10.76 11.46 24.15
N CYS A 204 -11.63 11.27 23.14
CA CYS A 204 -12.31 12.36 22.45
C CYS A 204 -13.42 12.97 23.33
N SER A 205 -13.83 14.20 23.05
CA SER A 205 -15.02 14.80 23.66
C SER A 205 -16.30 13.99 23.35
N PRO A 206 -17.37 14.10 24.16
CA PRO A 206 -18.64 13.43 23.89
C PRO A 206 -19.21 13.69 22.49
N GLU A 207 -19.05 14.91 21.96
CA GLU A 207 -19.53 15.30 20.64
C GLU A 207 -18.76 14.59 19.52
N LEU A 208 -17.42 14.53 19.63
CA LEU A 208 -16.59 13.80 18.68
C LEU A 208 -16.85 12.29 18.76
N GLN A 209 -17.03 11.76 19.98
CA GLN A 209 -17.41 10.36 20.19
C GLN A 209 -18.73 10.02 19.49
N GLN A 210 -19.76 10.87 19.63
CA GLN A 210 -21.04 10.70 18.95
C GLN A 210 -20.86 10.71 17.43
N LYS A 211 -20.09 11.66 16.88
CA LYS A 211 -19.82 11.72 15.44
C LYS A 211 -19.12 10.47 14.91
N PHE A 212 -18.08 9.99 15.61
CA PHE A 212 -17.34 8.79 15.19
C PHE A 212 -18.09 7.48 15.40
N ARG A 213 -19.11 7.45 16.27
CA ARG A 213 -20.01 6.29 16.44
C ARG A 213 -21.23 6.32 15.53
N SER A 214 -21.56 7.48 14.97
CA SER A 214 -22.70 7.64 14.08
C SER A 214 -22.74 6.54 13.02
N GLU A 215 -23.93 5.94 12.86
CA GLU A 215 -24.20 4.97 11.82
C GLU A 215 -24.50 5.65 10.49
N THR A 216 -24.70 6.98 10.48
CA THR A 216 -25.06 7.75 9.29
C THR A 216 -23.92 8.59 8.73
N ILE A 217 -22.81 8.78 9.46
CA ILE A 217 -21.68 9.62 9.04
C ILE A 217 -21.21 9.32 7.61
N THR A 218 -21.06 10.34 6.80
CA THR A 218 -20.58 10.24 5.42
C THR A 218 -19.06 10.21 5.36
N GLU A 219 -18.52 9.79 4.21
CA GLU A 219 -17.07 9.79 4.00
C GLU A 219 -16.54 11.23 3.99
N GLU A 220 -17.31 12.15 3.42
CA GLU A 220 -17.01 13.58 3.32
C GLU A 220 -16.95 14.23 4.71
N GLU A 221 -17.91 13.93 5.59
CA GLU A 221 -17.87 14.38 6.99
C GLU A 221 -16.66 13.81 7.75
N LEU A 222 -16.34 12.53 7.56
CA LEU A 222 -15.17 11.91 8.17
C LEU A 222 -13.87 12.59 7.68
N VAL A 223 -13.74 12.83 6.37
CA VAL A 223 -12.62 13.58 5.79
C VAL A 223 -12.51 14.98 6.40
N GLY A 224 -13.64 15.67 6.56
CA GLY A 224 -13.70 16.98 7.23
C GLY A 224 -13.18 16.92 8.67
N LEU A 225 -13.57 15.90 9.44
CA LEU A 225 -13.09 15.69 10.81
C LEU A 225 -11.59 15.38 10.86
N MET A 226 -11.08 14.54 9.97
CA MET A 226 -9.66 14.19 9.92
C MET A 226 -8.78 15.41 9.55
N ASN A 227 -9.23 16.23 8.59
CA ASN A 227 -8.57 17.49 8.26
C ASN A 227 -8.64 18.48 9.44
N LYS A 228 -9.80 18.60 10.10
CA LYS A 228 -9.97 19.48 11.26
C LYS A 228 -9.00 19.13 12.38
N PHE A 229 -8.79 17.84 12.69
CA PHE A 229 -7.80 17.43 13.67
C PHE A 229 -6.40 17.98 13.33
N VAL A 230 -5.94 17.76 12.09
CA VAL A 230 -4.62 18.25 11.66
C VAL A 230 -4.52 19.77 11.79
N GLU A 231 -5.52 20.50 11.32
CA GLU A 231 -5.53 21.98 11.40
C GLU A 231 -5.60 22.50 12.86
N ASP A 232 -6.35 21.84 13.74
CA ASP A 232 -6.43 22.21 15.15
C ASP A 232 -5.09 21.95 15.88
N THR A 233 -4.32 20.93 15.46
CA THR A 233 -2.96 20.73 15.99
C THR A 233 -2.00 21.83 15.54
N LYS A 234 -2.08 22.28 14.28
CA LYS A 234 -1.28 23.40 13.76
C LYS A 234 -1.57 24.70 14.52
N LYS A 235 -2.85 24.93 14.87
CA LYS A 235 -3.30 26.08 15.67
C LYS A 235 -3.04 25.94 17.18
N GLY A 236 -2.58 24.78 17.65
CA GLY A 236 -2.36 24.53 19.08
C GLY A 236 -3.64 24.43 19.93
N VAL A 237 -4.80 24.18 19.32
CA VAL A 237 -6.11 24.17 20.00
C VAL A 237 -6.77 22.80 20.07
N HIS A 238 -6.13 21.74 19.54
CA HIS A 238 -6.74 20.41 19.43
C HIS A 238 -7.37 19.87 20.73
N GLN A 239 -6.73 20.05 21.90
CA GLN A 239 -7.28 19.61 23.18
C GLN A 239 -8.56 20.37 23.55
N LYS A 240 -8.57 21.69 23.33
CA LYS A 240 -9.76 22.54 23.56
C LYS A 240 -10.91 22.15 22.64
N GLU A 241 -10.60 21.75 21.42
CA GLU A 241 -11.56 21.26 20.42
C GLU A 241 -11.99 19.80 20.66
N GLY A 242 -11.54 19.17 21.76
CA GLY A 242 -11.97 17.85 22.19
C GLY A 242 -11.18 16.68 21.62
N TRP A 243 -10.06 16.93 20.93
CA TRP A 243 -9.22 15.88 20.35
C TRP A 243 -8.28 15.25 21.39
N PRO A 244 -7.96 13.96 21.24
CA PRO A 244 -6.97 13.29 22.06
C PRO A 244 -5.54 13.69 21.63
N SER A 245 -4.56 13.41 22.48
CA SER A 245 -3.14 13.76 22.22
C SER A 245 -2.33 12.66 21.51
N SER A 246 -3.00 11.68 20.88
CA SER A 246 -2.34 10.66 20.06
C SER A 246 -2.70 10.84 18.60
N ALA A 247 -1.82 11.47 17.83
CA ALA A 247 -1.99 11.65 16.38
C ALA A 247 -2.25 10.31 15.67
N TYR A 248 -1.39 9.32 15.91
CA TYR A 248 -1.57 7.97 15.38
C TYR A 248 -2.93 7.38 15.75
N GLY A 249 -3.35 7.51 17.01
CA GLY A 249 -4.66 7.06 17.48
C GLY A 249 -5.81 7.67 16.68
N VAL A 250 -5.79 8.98 16.42
CA VAL A 250 -6.81 9.66 15.60
C VAL A 250 -6.80 9.15 14.17
N THR A 251 -5.64 8.93 13.54
CA THR A 251 -5.61 8.35 12.19
C THR A 251 -6.27 6.96 12.14
N LYS A 252 -6.14 6.18 13.21
CA LYS A 252 -6.75 4.84 13.31
C LYS A 252 -8.24 4.91 13.69
N ILE A 253 -8.72 5.97 14.34
CA ILE A 253 -10.17 6.30 14.36
C ILE A 253 -10.64 6.47 12.91
N GLY A 254 -9.95 7.28 12.11
CA GLY A 254 -10.24 7.48 10.70
C GLY A 254 -10.37 6.17 9.93
N VAL A 255 -9.37 5.27 10.04
CA VAL A 255 -9.41 3.95 9.38
C VAL A 255 -10.59 3.08 9.85
N THR A 256 -10.88 3.04 11.16
CA THR A 256 -12.01 2.25 11.68
C THR A 256 -13.35 2.79 11.19
N VAL A 257 -13.56 4.11 11.25
CA VAL A 257 -14.83 4.73 10.82
C VAL A 257 -14.99 4.64 9.30
N LEU A 258 -13.91 4.83 8.52
CA LEU A 258 -13.93 4.64 7.07
C LEU A 258 -14.37 3.22 6.70
N SER A 259 -13.92 2.21 7.46
CA SER A 259 -14.32 0.82 7.26
C SER A 259 -15.82 0.62 7.52
N ARG A 260 -16.38 1.23 8.58
CA ARG A 260 -17.83 1.21 8.84
C ARG A 260 -18.61 1.84 7.68
N ILE A 261 -18.15 2.96 7.15
CA ILE A 261 -18.77 3.66 6.03
C ILE A 261 -18.73 2.80 4.76
N HIS A 262 -17.57 2.26 4.39
CA HIS A 262 -17.42 1.48 3.17
C HIS A 262 -18.18 0.16 3.22
N ALA A 263 -18.24 -0.51 4.39
CA ALA A 263 -19.09 -1.67 4.58
C ALA A 263 -20.59 -1.34 4.35
N ARG A 264 -21.08 -0.25 4.96
CA ARG A 264 -22.46 0.21 4.71
C ARG A 264 -22.72 0.51 3.24
N LYS A 265 -21.82 1.24 2.56
CA LYS A 265 -21.92 1.50 1.11
C LYS A 265 -21.99 0.20 0.30
N LEU A 266 -21.18 -0.82 0.65
CA LEU A 266 -21.23 -2.13 -0.02
C LEU A 266 -22.57 -2.85 0.21
N SER A 267 -23.12 -2.79 1.43
CA SER A 267 -24.43 -3.36 1.74
C SER A 267 -25.57 -2.69 0.96
N GLU A 268 -25.49 -1.38 0.76
CA GLU A 268 -26.49 -0.59 0.03
C GLU A 268 -26.38 -0.77 -1.50
N GLN A 269 -25.15 -0.73 -2.03
CA GLN A 269 -24.91 -0.60 -3.47
C GLN A 269 -24.59 -1.93 -4.16
N ARG A 270 -24.10 -2.93 -3.42
CA ARG A 270 -23.64 -4.22 -3.94
C ARG A 270 -24.27 -5.39 -3.20
N LYS A 271 -25.56 -5.24 -2.88
CA LYS A 271 -26.37 -6.28 -2.23
C LYS A 271 -26.36 -7.56 -3.07
N GLY A 272 -26.06 -8.69 -2.43
CA GLY A 272 -25.97 -10.00 -3.09
C GLY A 272 -24.56 -10.41 -3.50
N ASP A 273 -23.62 -9.47 -3.62
CA ASP A 273 -22.23 -9.79 -3.99
C ASP A 273 -21.46 -10.49 -2.86
N LYS A 274 -21.99 -10.57 -1.63
CA LYS A 274 -21.34 -11.23 -0.48
C LYS A 274 -19.91 -10.73 -0.19
N ILE A 275 -19.68 -9.43 -0.38
CA ILE A 275 -18.40 -8.78 -0.05
C ILE A 275 -18.37 -8.46 1.44
N LEU A 276 -17.31 -8.86 2.14
CA LEU A 276 -17.11 -8.54 3.55
C LEU A 276 -15.96 -7.55 3.74
N LEU A 277 -16.19 -6.48 4.50
CA LEU A 277 -15.18 -5.46 4.78
C LEU A 277 -15.14 -5.19 6.29
N ASN A 278 -13.96 -5.29 6.90
CA ASN A 278 -13.79 -5.03 8.33
C ASN A 278 -12.49 -4.28 8.63
N ALA A 279 -12.51 -3.53 9.73
CA ALA A 279 -11.29 -3.04 10.37
C ALA A 279 -10.80 -4.07 11.40
N CYS A 280 -9.50 -4.13 11.66
CA CYS A 280 -8.99 -4.97 12.74
C CYS A 280 -7.77 -4.40 13.45
N CYS A 281 -7.46 -4.96 14.62
CA CYS A 281 -6.18 -4.75 15.31
C CYS A 281 -5.35 -6.04 15.27
N PRO A 282 -4.06 -5.98 14.87
CA PRO A 282 -3.16 -7.13 14.88
C PRO A 282 -2.57 -7.42 16.27
N GLY A 283 -2.95 -6.65 17.30
CA GLY A 283 -2.31 -6.69 18.62
C GLY A 283 -1.03 -5.86 18.68
N TRP A 284 -0.22 -6.07 19.73
CA TRP A 284 1.06 -5.37 19.89
C TRP A 284 2.20 -6.26 19.36
N VAL A 285 2.69 -5.97 18.16
CA VAL A 285 3.52 -6.88 17.35
C VAL A 285 4.95 -6.39 17.20
N ARG A 286 5.93 -7.27 17.44
CA ARG A 286 7.37 -7.04 17.27
C ARG A 286 7.71 -6.74 15.82
N THR A 287 7.84 -5.46 15.53
CA THR A 287 8.14 -4.89 14.21
C THR A 287 9.01 -3.66 14.39
N ASP A 288 9.56 -3.12 13.31
CA ASP A 288 10.25 -1.83 13.33
C ASP A 288 9.38 -0.70 13.91
N MET A 289 8.04 -0.79 13.83
CA MET A 289 7.13 0.21 14.37
C MET A 289 7.08 0.14 15.90
N ALA A 290 6.83 -1.03 16.47
CA ALA A 290 6.59 -1.20 17.91
C ALA A 290 7.86 -1.49 18.73
N GLY A 291 8.91 -2.05 18.11
CA GLY A 291 10.13 -2.49 18.79
C GLY A 291 10.04 -3.92 19.36
N PRO A 292 11.14 -4.41 19.97
CA PRO A 292 11.28 -5.80 20.39
C PRO A 292 10.47 -6.18 21.63
N SER A 293 10.06 -5.20 22.45
CA SER A 293 9.29 -5.43 23.69
C SER A 293 7.81 -5.75 23.45
N ALA A 294 7.34 -5.71 22.21
CA ALA A 294 5.98 -6.04 21.87
C ALA A 294 5.68 -7.55 22.08
N THR A 295 4.43 -7.88 22.41
CA THR A 295 4.06 -9.21 22.91
C THR A 295 3.95 -10.27 21.82
N LYS A 296 3.56 -9.88 20.60
CA LYS A 296 3.33 -10.81 19.47
C LYS A 296 4.48 -10.80 18.46
N SER A 297 4.72 -11.93 17.82
CA SER A 297 5.50 -12.07 16.58
C SER A 297 4.72 -11.53 15.38
N PRO A 298 5.39 -11.18 14.26
CA PRO A 298 4.71 -10.85 13.01
C PRO A 298 3.66 -11.90 12.59
N GLU A 299 3.97 -13.18 12.78
CA GLU A 299 3.09 -14.32 12.47
C GLU A 299 1.82 -14.30 13.34
N GLU A 300 1.95 -14.18 14.66
CA GLU A 300 0.80 -14.02 15.58
C GLU A 300 -0.01 -12.74 15.29
N GLY A 301 0.66 -11.69 14.78
CA GLY A 301 0.02 -10.44 14.36
C GLY A 301 -0.78 -10.56 13.06
N ALA A 302 -0.41 -11.49 12.18
CA ALA A 302 -1.08 -11.72 10.90
C ALA A 302 -2.38 -12.52 11.05
N GLU A 303 -2.60 -13.23 12.16
CA GLU A 303 -3.72 -14.15 12.34
C GLU A 303 -5.10 -13.53 12.15
N THR A 304 -5.39 -12.40 12.81
CA THR A 304 -6.71 -11.74 12.68
C THR A 304 -6.90 -11.16 11.28
N PRO A 305 -5.91 -10.46 10.68
CA PRO A 305 -5.99 -10.05 9.28
C PRO A 305 -6.26 -11.20 8.29
N VAL A 306 -5.53 -12.31 8.42
CA VAL A 306 -5.68 -13.48 7.54
C VAL A 306 -7.04 -14.15 7.76
N TYR A 307 -7.50 -14.28 9.01
CA TYR A 307 -8.84 -14.75 9.34
C TYR A 307 -9.93 -13.95 8.59
N LEU A 308 -9.85 -12.62 8.61
CA LEU A 308 -10.82 -11.76 7.93
C LEU A 308 -10.71 -11.84 6.40
N ALA A 309 -9.49 -11.97 5.88
CA ALA A 309 -9.23 -12.11 4.45
C ALA A 309 -9.77 -13.42 3.87
N LEU A 310 -9.86 -14.47 4.71
CA LEU A 310 -10.23 -15.83 4.31
C LEU A 310 -11.56 -16.31 4.89
N LEU A 311 -12.43 -15.39 5.33
CA LEU A 311 -13.79 -15.75 5.76
C LEU A 311 -14.47 -16.62 4.70
N PRO A 312 -15.16 -17.72 5.07
CA PRO A 312 -15.83 -18.63 4.13
C PRO A 312 -16.72 -17.87 3.15
N LEU A 313 -16.77 -18.28 1.88
CA LEU A 313 -17.38 -17.51 0.78
C LEU A 313 -18.87 -17.17 1.01
N ASP A 314 -19.58 -18.04 1.74
CA ASP A 314 -20.97 -17.93 2.13
C ASP A 314 -21.21 -17.21 3.47
N ALA A 315 -20.14 -16.83 4.19
CA ALA A 315 -20.25 -16.13 5.46
C ALA A 315 -21.03 -14.81 5.33
N GLU A 316 -21.94 -14.59 6.27
CA GLU A 316 -22.75 -13.37 6.37
C GLU A 316 -22.03 -12.26 7.16
N GLY A 317 -20.98 -12.60 7.90
CA GLY A 317 -20.20 -11.66 8.69
C GLY A 317 -18.90 -12.24 9.26
N PRO A 318 -18.12 -11.43 10.00
CA PRO A 318 -18.40 -10.03 10.34
C PRO A 318 -18.37 -9.09 9.12
N HIS A 319 -19.16 -8.00 9.17
CA HIS A 319 -19.20 -6.95 8.15
C HIS A 319 -19.32 -5.57 8.82
N GLY A 320 -18.48 -4.61 8.45
CA GLY A 320 -18.44 -3.28 9.04
C GLY A 320 -17.97 -3.24 10.50
N GLN A 321 -17.33 -4.30 10.97
CA GLN A 321 -16.93 -4.46 12.36
C GLN A 321 -15.48 -4.00 12.60
N PHE A 322 -15.16 -3.73 13.87
CA PHE A 322 -13.80 -3.66 14.36
C PHE A 322 -13.46 -4.97 15.08
N VAL A 323 -12.42 -5.67 14.65
CA VAL A 323 -12.13 -7.05 15.09
C VAL A 323 -10.76 -7.14 15.75
N MET A 324 -10.68 -7.82 16.90
CA MET A 324 -9.44 -8.11 17.61
C MET A 324 -9.45 -9.57 18.07
N GLU A 325 -8.33 -10.28 17.94
CA GLU A 325 -8.24 -11.70 18.33
C GLU A 325 -9.38 -12.56 17.72
N LYS A 326 -9.73 -12.28 16.46
CA LYS A 326 -10.85 -12.91 15.72
C LYS A 326 -12.23 -12.71 16.36
N ARG A 327 -12.40 -11.72 17.25
CA ARG A 327 -13.66 -11.35 17.91
C ARG A 327 -14.06 -9.93 17.57
N VAL A 328 -15.36 -9.69 17.46
CA VAL A 328 -15.91 -8.34 17.25
C VAL A 328 -15.80 -7.55 18.55
N GLU A 329 -15.24 -6.36 18.45
CA GLU A 329 -15.13 -5.39 19.54
C GLU A 329 -16.16 -4.28 19.36
N GLN A 330 -16.74 -3.82 20.46
CA GLN A 330 -17.66 -2.68 20.44
C GLN A 330 -16.89 -1.38 20.16
N TRP A 331 -17.37 -0.62 19.17
CA TRP A 331 -16.86 0.70 18.79
C TRP A 331 -17.54 1.83 19.59
#